data_AF-A0A1H0B9G8-F1
#
_entry.id   AF-A0A1H0B9G8-F1
#
_cell.length_a   1.000
_cell.length_b   1.000
_cell.length_c   1.000
_cell.angle_alpha   90.00
_cell.angle_beta   90.00
_cell.angle_gamma   90.00
#
_symmetry.space_group_name_H-M   'P 1'
#
loop_
_entity.id
_entity.type
_entity.pdbx_description
1 polymer ?
#
loop_
_entity_poly.entity_id
_entity_poly.type
_entity_poly.pdbx_seq_one_letter_code
_entity_poly.pdbx_strand_id
1 'polypeptide(L)'
;MNTFSSFKFVVCAVVVLTLGGCLTMSGNYKVTAVDATGAPVKMEFTTQGRGIYSIRNAFCMNNPKGTVTIRDLDTGEELKSESPYHCR
;
A
#
# COMPACT_ATOMS: atom_id res chain seq x y z
N MET A 1 15.28 42.51 34.06
CA MET A 1 14.50 41.29 33.74
C MET A 1 13.69 41.58 32.49
N ASN A 2 14.21 41.27 31.30
CA ASN A 2 13.48 41.46 30.04
C ASN A 2 13.17 40.08 29.47
N THR A 3 12.13 39.47 30.02
CA THR A 3 11.52 38.24 29.54
C THR A 3 10.29 38.64 28.71
N PHE A 4 9.89 37.78 27.76
CA PHE A 4 8.79 37.94 26.80
C PHE A 4 9.15 38.75 25.54
N SER A 5 8.97 38.25 24.32
CA SER A 5 8.14 37.13 23.92
C SER A 5 8.53 36.69 22.51
N SER A 6 9.34 35.63 22.43
CA SER A 6 9.68 34.87 21.23
C SER A 6 8.46 34.20 20.54
N PHE A 7 7.25 34.68 20.84
CA PHE A 7 5.96 34.05 20.54
C PHE A 7 5.49 34.21 19.09
N LYS A 8 6.02 35.18 18.34
CA LYS A 8 5.56 35.43 16.96
C LYS A 8 6.08 34.42 15.95
N PHE A 9 7.25 33.81 16.17
CA PHE A 9 7.85 32.88 15.22
C PHE A 9 7.44 31.42 15.44
N VAL A 10 6.98 31.06 16.65
CA VAL A 10 6.57 29.68 16.98
C VAL A 10 5.24 29.33 16.33
N VAL A 11 4.33 30.30 16.15
CA VAL A 11 2.98 30.05 15.61
C VAL A 11 3.00 29.63 14.13
N CYS A 12 3.94 30.14 13.32
CA CYS A 12 4.04 29.74 11.91
C CYS A 12 4.59 28.33 11.70
N ALA A 13 5.41 27.81 12.62
CA ALA A 13 6.04 26.50 12.47
C ALA A 13 5.07 25.33 12.76
N VAL A 14 4.02 25.55 13.56
CA VAL A 14 3.08 24.49 13.95
C VAL A 14 2.07 24.15 12.85
N VAL A 15 1.77 25.08 11.94
CA VAL A 15 0.76 24.88 10.88
C VAL A 15 1.27 23.98 9.73
N VAL A 16 2.59 23.89 9.53
CA VAL A 16 3.15 23.10 8.42
C VAL A 16 3.18 21.59 8.73
N LEU A 17 3.10 21.19 10.00
CA LEU A 17 3.26 19.79 10.43
C LEU A 17 1.96 18.97 10.42
N THR A 18 0.79 19.56 10.10
CA THR A 18 -0.50 18.84 10.11
C THR A 18 -0.94 18.33 8.74
N LEU A 19 -0.16 18.58 7.68
CA LEU A 19 -0.38 18.03 6.32
C LEU A 19 0.16 16.60 6.16
N GLY A 20 0.21 15.82 7.25
CA GLY A 20 0.33 14.37 7.19
C GLY A 20 -0.96 13.79 6.61
N GLY A 21 -1.15 13.96 5.30
CA GLY A 21 -2.26 13.39 4.56
C GLY A 21 -2.35 11.91 4.87
N CYS A 22 -3.52 11.47 5.33
CA CYS A 22 -3.80 10.06 5.47
C CYS A 22 -3.73 9.45 4.07
N LEU A 23 -2.62 8.80 3.74
CA LEU A 23 -2.47 7.97 2.53
C LEU A 23 -3.39 6.76 2.68
N THR A 24 -4.70 7.00 2.59
CA THR A 24 -5.66 5.94 2.39
C THR A 24 -5.46 5.49 0.96
N MET A 25 -4.76 4.38 0.82
CA MET A 25 -4.65 3.64 -0.42
C MET A 25 -6.09 3.41 -0.91
N SER A 26 -6.53 4.21 -1.87
CA SER A 26 -7.91 4.24 -2.37
C SER A 26 -7.81 4.02 -3.88
N GLY A 27 -8.19 2.82 -4.28
CA GLY A 27 -8.06 2.34 -5.65
C GLY A 27 -8.64 0.94 -5.72
N ASN A 28 -9.19 0.58 -6.88
CA ASN A 28 -9.69 -0.76 -7.14
C ASN A 28 -8.55 -1.58 -7.71
N TYR A 29 -8.13 -2.62 -6.99
CA TYR A 29 -7.00 -3.44 -7.40
C TYR A 29 -7.45 -4.86 -7.71
N LYS A 30 -6.99 -5.37 -8.85
CA LYS A 30 -7.05 -6.78 -9.23
C LYS A 30 -5.77 -7.46 -8.77
N VAL A 31 -5.94 -8.46 -7.90
CA VAL A 31 -4.86 -9.30 -7.38
C VAL A 31 -4.89 -10.63 -8.09
N THR A 32 -3.77 -10.98 -8.70
CA THR A 32 -3.52 -12.26 -9.35
C THR A 32 -2.27 -12.90 -8.74
N ALA A 33 -2.10 -14.21 -8.87
CA ALA A 33 -0.90 -14.86 -8.36
C ALA A 33 -0.46 -16.04 -9.22
N VAL A 34 0.82 -16.34 -9.10
CA VAL A 34 1.47 -17.53 -9.64
C VAL A 34 2.08 -18.31 -8.48
N ASP A 35 2.05 -19.64 -8.57
CA ASP A 35 2.66 -20.51 -7.57
C ASP A 35 4.20 -20.57 -7.71
N ALA A 36 4.84 -21.38 -6.88
CA ALA A 36 6.30 -21.54 -6.88
C ALA A 36 6.87 -22.13 -8.19
N THR A 37 6.03 -22.75 -9.02
CA THR A 37 6.41 -23.28 -10.34
C THR A 37 6.21 -22.26 -11.47
N GLY A 38 5.63 -21.10 -11.14
CA GLY A 38 5.22 -20.08 -12.11
C GLY A 38 3.88 -20.39 -12.77
N ALA A 39 3.15 -21.42 -12.31
CA ALA A 39 1.84 -21.72 -12.84
C ALA A 39 0.82 -20.70 -12.30
N PRO A 40 -0.09 -20.19 -13.15
CA PRO A 40 -1.11 -19.25 -12.72
C PRO A 40 -2.06 -19.93 -11.75
N VAL A 41 -2.21 -19.34 -10.56
CA VAL A 41 -3.21 -19.76 -9.60
C VAL A 41 -4.52 -19.11 -9.99
N LYS A 42 -5.61 -19.90 -10.03
CA LYS A 42 -6.97 -19.39 -10.23
C LYS A 42 -7.44 -18.60 -8.99
N MET A 43 -6.80 -17.46 -8.76
CA MET A 43 -7.21 -16.47 -7.78
C MET A 43 -7.25 -15.12 -8.48
N GLU A 44 -8.45 -14.56 -8.53
CA GLU A 44 -8.68 -13.22 -9.01
C GLU A 44 -9.53 -12.53 -7.97
N PHE A 45 -8.92 -11.61 -7.24
CA PHE A 45 -9.60 -10.85 -6.20
C PHE A 45 -9.56 -9.37 -6.55
N THR A 46 -10.74 -8.74 -6.49
CA THR A 46 -10.86 -7.30 -6.55
C THR A 46 -10.92 -6.76 -5.13
N THR A 47 -10.01 -5.86 -4.77
CA THR A 47 -9.97 -5.29 -3.44
C THR A 47 -9.67 -3.81 -3.50
N GLN A 48 -10.07 -3.09 -2.47
CA GLN A 48 -9.70 -1.70 -2.29
C GLN A 48 -8.72 -1.55 -1.13
N GLY A 49 -7.80 -0.61 -1.30
CA GLY A 49 -6.84 -0.21 -0.27
C GLY A 49 -6.15 -1.37 0.43
N ARG A 50 -6.24 -1.42 1.76
CA ARG A 50 -5.51 -2.38 2.61
C ARG A 50 -5.89 -3.85 2.40
N GLY A 51 -6.98 -4.15 1.70
CA GLY A 51 -7.35 -5.55 1.46
C GLY A 51 -6.35 -6.31 0.57
N ILE A 52 -5.48 -5.61 -0.19
CA ILE A 52 -4.37 -6.25 -0.91
C ILE A 52 -3.46 -7.05 0.03
N TYR A 53 -3.24 -6.54 1.24
CA TYR A 53 -2.33 -7.13 2.22
C TYR A 53 -2.91 -8.42 2.78
N SER A 54 -4.23 -8.43 3.04
CA SER A 54 -4.94 -9.62 3.52
C SER A 54 -4.90 -10.75 2.51
N ILE A 55 -5.21 -10.45 1.24
CA ILE A 55 -5.21 -11.45 0.15
C ILE A 55 -3.79 -12.00 -0.05
N ARG A 56 -2.80 -11.12 -0.10
CA ARG A 56 -1.39 -11.48 -0.22
C ARG A 56 -0.93 -12.38 0.91
N ASN A 57 -1.24 -12.02 2.15
CA ASN A 57 -0.87 -12.81 3.32
C ASN A 57 -1.53 -14.20 3.28
N ALA A 58 -2.83 -14.26 2.97
CA ALA A 58 -3.54 -15.52 2.82
C ALA A 58 -2.96 -16.42 1.73
N PHE A 59 -2.60 -15.83 0.58
CA PHE A 59 -1.96 -16.57 -0.50
C PHE A 59 -0.59 -17.11 -0.11
N CYS A 60 0.27 -16.27 0.48
CA CYS A 60 1.62 -16.65 0.85
C CYS A 60 1.67 -17.72 1.95
N MET A 61 0.67 -17.79 2.83
CA MET A 61 0.56 -18.89 3.81
C MET A 61 0.36 -20.27 3.15
N ASN A 62 -0.33 -20.31 2.01
CA ASN A 62 -0.62 -21.57 1.31
C ASN A 62 0.38 -21.86 0.18
N ASN A 63 1.07 -20.85 -0.33
CA ASN A 63 2.00 -20.96 -1.46
C ASN A 63 3.33 -20.27 -1.12
N PRO A 64 4.19 -20.92 -0.31
CA PRO A 64 5.54 -20.42 -0.07
C PRO A 64 6.28 -20.33 -1.40
N LYS A 65 6.99 -19.22 -1.65
CA LYS A 65 7.64 -18.87 -2.93
C LYS A 65 6.72 -18.52 -4.11
N GLY A 66 5.41 -18.40 -3.89
CA GLY A 66 4.51 -17.83 -4.91
C GLY A 66 4.79 -16.34 -5.17
N THR A 67 4.30 -15.82 -6.29
CA THR A 67 4.39 -14.39 -6.63
C THR A 67 3.02 -13.80 -6.85
N VAL A 68 2.73 -12.68 -6.18
CA VAL A 68 1.47 -11.95 -6.26
C VAL A 68 1.68 -10.71 -7.12
N THR A 69 0.81 -10.52 -8.11
CA THR A 69 0.79 -9.36 -8.99
C THR A 69 -0.47 -8.55 -8.72
N ILE A 70 -0.32 -7.24 -8.51
CA ILE A 70 -1.42 -6.32 -8.19
C ILE A 70 -1.50 -5.28 -9.31
N ARG A 71 -2.66 -5.21 -9.96
CA ARG A 71 -2.95 -4.23 -11.01
C ARG A 71 -4.09 -3.33 -10.58
N ASP A 72 -3.95 -2.05 -10.88
CA ASP A 72 -5.04 -1.09 -10.79
C ASP A 72 -6.08 -1.41 -11.87
N LEU A 73 -7.35 -1.48 -11.50
CA LEU A 73 -8.45 -1.79 -12.40
C LEU A 73 -8.89 -0.57 -13.22
N ASP A 74 -8.66 0.64 -12.69
CA ASP A 74 -9.06 1.89 -13.32
C ASP A 74 -8.05 2.28 -14.40
N THR A 75 -6.75 2.07 -14.17
CA THR A 75 -5.68 2.38 -15.15
C THR A 75 -5.15 1.16 -15.90
N GLY A 76 -5.35 -0.06 -15.37
CA GLY A 76 -4.74 -1.28 -15.90
C GLY A 76 -3.25 -1.44 -15.58
N GLU A 77 -2.66 -0.45 -14.89
CA GLU A 77 -1.24 -0.43 -14.56
C GLU A 77 -0.91 -1.33 -13.37
N GLU A 78 0.29 -1.89 -13.36
CA GLU A 78 0.77 -2.63 -12.22
C GLU A 78 1.14 -1.69 -11.07
N LEU A 79 0.67 -1.99 -9.86
CA LEU A 79 0.95 -1.20 -8.67
C LEU A 79 2.38 -1.46 -8.19
N LYS A 80 3.35 -0.74 -8.79
CA LYS A 80 4.80 -0.93 -8.56
C LYS A 80 5.24 -0.82 -7.10
N SER A 81 4.48 -0.13 -6.25
CA SER A 81 4.80 -0.01 -4.82
C SER A 81 4.56 -1.31 -4.04
N GLU A 82 3.70 -2.20 -4.56
CA GLU A 82 3.25 -3.41 -3.86
C GLU A 82 3.35 -4.68 -4.72
N SER A 83 3.71 -4.54 -5.99
CA SER A 83 3.80 -5.59 -7.00
C SER A 83 5.11 -5.46 -7.82
N PRO A 84 5.74 -6.58 -8.22
CA PRO A 84 5.39 -7.95 -7.85
C PRO A 84 5.87 -8.30 -6.43
N TYR A 85 5.00 -8.94 -5.66
CA TYR A 85 5.33 -9.39 -4.31
C TYR A 85 5.69 -10.87 -4.30
N HIS A 86 6.89 -11.17 -3.83
CA HIS A 86 7.37 -12.54 -3.71
C HIS A 86 7.12 -13.04 -2.29
N CYS A 87 6.34 -14.11 -2.17
CA CYS A 87 6.11 -14.80 -0.91
C CYS A 87 7.42 -15.40 -0.39
N ARG A 88 7.66 -15.29 0.92
CA ARG A 88 8.84 -15.84 1.60
C ARG A 88 8.58 -17.25 2.12
#